data_AF-A0A821SWW5-F1
#
_entry.id   AF-A0A821SWW5-F1
#
_cell.length_a   1.000
_cell.length_b   1.000
_cell.length_c   1.000
_cell.angle_alpha   90.00
_cell.angle_beta   90.00
_cell.angle_gamma   90.00
#
_symmetry.space_group_name_H-M   'P 1'
#
loop_
_entity.id
_entity.type
_entity.pdbx_description
1 polymer ?
#
loop_
_entity_poly.entity_id
_entity_poly.type
_entity_poly.pdbx_seq_one_letter_code
_entity_poly.pdbx_strand_id
1 'polypeptide(L)'
;MMTNAIIPLVYGLLIGKSSEDYNLFFEKVLAQDNFQPESIMTDFETGTIKSVKDMLPNVLHKGCLFHFSQAIWRQVQSKGLTTKYNEDEYFRLNVKKLIALAFVPLDQIITGFDLICDQFDDDADDLLDYFEKTWIGEKRRRAGRKNPQFNHKLWNVYDRVVA
;
A
#
# COMPACT_ATOMS: atom_id res chain seq x y z
N MET A 1 -20.84 20.68 15.29
CA MET A 1 -20.68 19.31 15.82
C MET A 1 -19.82 18.55 14.82
N MET A 2 -18.55 18.26 15.15
CA MET A 2 -17.74 17.38 14.32
C MET A 2 -18.12 15.94 14.67
N THR A 3 -18.98 15.32 13.89
CA THR A 3 -19.22 13.89 14.00
C THR A 3 -18.02 13.17 13.43
N ASN A 4 -17.23 12.51 14.28
CA ASN A 4 -16.20 11.56 13.86
C ASN A 4 -16.89 10.26 13.39
N ALA A 5 -17.74 10.39 12.37
CA ALA A 5 -18.60 9.34 11.85
C ALA A 5 -18.13 8.97 10.44
N ILE A 6 -18.03 7.67 10.20
CA ILE A 6 -17.79 7.12 8.87
C ILE A 6 -19.15 6.74 8.30
N ILE A 7 -19.58 7.44 7.24
CA ILE A 7 -20.91 7.27 6.64
C ILE A 7 -20.70 6.75 5.20
N PRO A 8 -21.22 5.58 4.85
CA PRO A 8 -21.25 5.14 3.46
C PRO A 8 -22.13 6.08 2.63
N LEU A 9 -21.55 6.74 1.62
CA LEU A 9 -22.26 7.71 0.78
C LEU A 9 -22.72 7.11 -0.56
N VAL A 10 -21.88 6.26 -1.16
CA VAL A 10 -22.12 5.70 -2.50
C VAL A 10 -21.77 4.22 -2.50
N TYR A 11 -22.60 3.43 -3.18
CA TYR A 11 -22.33 2.04 -3.51
C TYR A 11 -22.25 1.90 -5.03
N GLY A 12 -21.18 1.27 -5.53
CA GLY A 12 -20.99 1.00 -6.95
C GLY A 12 -20.82 -0.49 -7.18
N LEU A 13 -21.64 -1.08 -8.05
CA LEU A 13 -21.43 -2.43 -8.58
C LEU A 13 -20.83 -2.30 -9.98
N LEU A 14 -19.54 -2.58 -10.10
CA LEU A 14 -18.77 -2.41 -11.34
C LEU A 14 -18.67 -3.74 -12.09
N ILE A 15 -18.59 -3.66 -13.42
CA ILE A 15 -18.49 -4.82 -14.33
C ILE A 15 -17.04 -5.33 -14.41
N GLY A 16 -16.07 -4.47 -14.08
CA GLY A 16 -14.66 -4.78 -14.13
C GLY A 16 -13.84 -3.95 -13.15
N LYS A 17 -12.52 -4.04 -13.33
CA LYS A 17 -11.48 -3.43 -12.48
C LYS A 17 -10.44 -2.67 -13.30
N SER A 18 -10.80 -2.28 -14.52
CA SER A 18 -9.95 -1.44 -15.36
C SER A 18 -10.03 0.02 -14.93
N SER A 19 -9.07 0.85 -15.33
CA SER A 19 -9.15 2.30 -15.10
C SER A 19 -10.42 2.91 -15.70
N GLU A 20 -10.88 2.37 -16.83
CA GLU A 20 -12.06 2.81 -17.56
C GLU A 20 -13.34 2.51 -16.76
N ASP A 21 -13.41 1.35 -16.09
CA ASP A 21 -14.52 1.00 -15.19
C ASP A 21 -14.58 1.98 -14.00
N TYR A 22 -13.44 2.31 -13.39
CA TYR A 22 -13.38 3.27 -12.28
C TYR A 22 -13.65 4.70 -12.73
N ASN A 23 -13.18 5.10 -13.91
CA ASN A 23 -13.47 6.43 -14.46
C ASN A 23 -14.98 6.63 -14.57
N LEU A 24 -15.70 5.64 -15.13
CA LEU A 24 -17.16 5.70 -15.21
C LEU A 24 -17.80 5.81 -13.82
N PHE A 25 -17.29 5.10 -12.82
CA PHE A 25 -17.79 5.22 -11.45
C PHE A 25 -17.56 6.64 -10.88
N PHE A 26 -16.35 7.18 -10.98
CA PHE A 26 -16.04 8.53 -10.51
C PHE A 26 -16.84 9.60 -11.25
N GLU A 27 -17.02 9.48 -12.56
CA GLU A 27 -17.89 10.39 -13.34
C GLU A 27 -19.31 10.45 -12.75
N LYS A 28 -19.90 9.30 -12.39
CA LYS A 28 -21.23 9.27 -11.79
C LYS A 28 -21.27 9.90 -10.40
N VAL A 29 -20.24 9.68 -9.59
CA VAL A 29 -20.11 10.27 -8.24
C VAL A 29 -19.96 11.79 -8.33
N LEU A 30 -19.02 12.27 -9.15
CA LEU A 30 -18.72 13.69 -9.31
C LEU A 30 -19.86 14.48 -9.97
N ALA A 31 -20.79 13.80 -10.63
CA ALA A 31 -21.99 14.42 -11.18
C ALA A 31 -23.12 14.66 -10.16
N GLN A 32 -23.10 14.00 -8.98
CA GLN A 32 -24.19 14.14 -8.01
C GLN A 32 -24.09 15.41 -7.16
N ASP A 33 -22.87 15.89 -6.89
CA ASP A 33 -22.61 17.05 -6.05
C ASP A 33 -21.26 17.66 -6.43
N ASN A 34 -20.96 18.87 -5.95
CA ASN A 34 -19.64 19.49 -6.11
C ASN A 34 -18.60 18.83 -5.17
N PHE A 35 -18.32 17.55 -5.42
CA PHE A 35 -17.42 16.74 -4.61
C PHE A 35 -15.96 17.14 -4.87
N GLN A 36 -15.37 17.88 -3.92
CA GLN A 36 -13.98 18.34 -3.97
C GLN A 36 -13.20 17.76 -2.79
N PRO A 37 -12.84 16.47 -2.82
CA PRO A 37 -12.13 15.84 -1.72
C PRO A 37 -10.70 16.40 -1.61
N GLU A 38 -10.25 16.66 -0.37
CA GLU A 38 -8.84 17.01 -0.12
C GLU A 38 -7.92 15.79 -0.21
N SER A 39 -8.43 14.62 0.19
CA SER A 39 -7.70 13.36 0.12
C SER A 39 -8.61 12.20 -0.25
N ILE A 40 -8.01 11.17 -0.82
CA ILE A 40 -8.68 9.91 -1.13
C ILE A 40 -7.78 8.76 -0.68
N MET A 41 -8.42 7.73 -0.13
CA MET A 41 -7.75 6.50 0.28
C MET A 41 -8.33 5.34 -0.51
N THR A 42 -7.47 4.59 -1.19
CA THR A 42 -7.86 3.39 -1.94
C THR A 42 -7.04 2.19 -1.47
N ASP A 43 -7.42 0.99 -1.91
CA ASP A 43 -6.50 -0.13 -1.91
C ASP A 43 -5.41 0.05 -2.99
N PHE A 44 -4.63 -1.01 -3.22
CA PHE A 44 -3.48 -0.99 -4.13
C PHE A 44 -3.82 -1.53 -5.53
N GLU A 45 -5.01 -1.22 -6.03
CA GLU A 45 -5.39 -1.61 -7.37
C GLU A 45 -4.93 -0.59 -8.43
N THR A 46 -4.18 -1.06 -9.44
CA THR A 46 -3.63 -0.19 -10.49
C THR A 46 -4.71 0.57 -11.26
N GLY A 47 -5.87 -0.06 -11.50
CA GLY A 47 -7.00 0.56 -12.19
C GLY A 47 -7.52 1.77 -11.43
N THR A 48 -7.81 1.60 -10.13
CA THR A 48 -8.26 2.69 -9.26
C THR A 48 -7.20 3.78 -9.12
N ILE A 49 -5.92 3.43 -8.92
CA ILE A 49 -4.85 4.42 -8.77
C ILE A 49 -4.70 5.29 -10.03
N LYS A 50 -4.75 4.67 -11.21
CA LYS A 50 -4.71 5.39 -12.48
C LYS A 50 -5.93 6.30 -12.63
N SER A 51 -7.12 5.78 -12.33
CA SER A 51 -8.38 6.52 -12.43
C SER A 51 -8.41 7.76 -11.51
N VAL A 52 -7.97 7.63 -10.26
CA VAL A 52 -7.86 8.76 -9.33
C VAL A 52 -6.91 9.83 -9.87
N LYS A 53 -5.76 9.42 -10.42
CA LYS A 53 -4.80 10.38 -11.00
C LYS A 53 -5.39 11.13 -12.20
N ASP A 54 -6.17 10.45 -13.03
CA ASP A 54 -6.75 11.03 -14.25
C ASP A 54 -7.96 11.94 -13.93
N MET A 55 -8.82 11.52 -12.99
CA MET A 55 -10.09 12.21 -12.68
C MET A 55 -9.97 13.25 -11.55
N LEU A 56 -9.02 13.07 -10.63
CA LEU A 56 -8.83 13.90 -9.43
C LEU A 56 -7.35 14.29 -9.27
N PRO A 57 -6.71 14.95 -10.23
CA PRO A 57 -5.24 15.12 -10.26
C PRO A 57 -4.66 15.92 -9.08
N ASN A 58 -5.48 16.71 -8.39
CA ASN A 58 -5.07 17.57 -7.28
C ASN A 58 -5.37 16.98 -5.90
N VAL A 59 -5.99 15.79 -5.82
CA VAL A 59 -6.32 15.15 -4.54
C VAL A 59 -5.07 14.51 -3.92
N LEU A 60 -4.95 14.55 -2.60
CA LEU A 60 -3.94 13.76 -1.90
C LEU A 60 -4.35 12.28 -1.93
N HIS A 61 -3.82 11.52 -2.88
CA HIS A 61 -4.06 10.10 -2.99
C HIS A 61 -3.12 9.28 -2.10
N LYS A 62 -3.70 8.43 -1.25
CA LYS A 62 -2.98 7.57 -0.32
C LYS A 62 -3.51 6.14 -0.37
N GLY A 63 -2.62 5.19 -0.15
CA GLY A 63 -2.94 3.78 0.01
C GLY A 63 -3.47 3.51 1.42
N CYS A 64 -4.37 2.55 1.51
CA CYS A 64 -4.94 2.10 2.78
C CYS A 64 -3.95 1.20 3.54
N LEU A 65 -3.56 1.59 4.76
CA LEU A 65 -2.64 0.81 5.61
C LEU A 65 -3.16 -0.62 5.90
N PHE A 66 -4.48 -0.77 6.06
CA PHE A 66 -5.10 -2.08 6.23
C PHE A 66 -4.85 -2.97 5.00
N HIS A 67 -5.07 -2.44 3.80
CA HIS A 67 -4.83 -3.18 2.55
C HIS A 67 -3.35 -3.45 2.30
N PHE A 68 -2.46 -2.55 2.72
CA PHE A 68 -1.00 -2.77 2.69
C PHE A 68 -0.62 -3.95 3.58
N SER A 69 -1.08 -3.95 4.83
CA SER A 69 -0.85 -5.03 5.79
C SER A 69 -1.43 -6.36 5.31
N GLN A 70 -2.64 -6.32 4.73
CA GLN A 70 -3.29 -7.48 4.12
C GLN A 70 -2.51 -8.02 2.91
N ALA A 71 -1.92 -7.17 2.08
CA ALA A 71 -1.13 -7.61 0.93
C ALA A 71 0.10 -8.41 1.39
N ILE A 72 0.80 -7.95 2.43
CA ILE A 72 1.94 -8.65 3.04
C ILE A 72 1.47 -9.97 3.66
N TRP A 73 0.37 -9.95 4.42
CA TRP A 73 -0.19 -11.16 5.03
C TRP A 73 -0.57 -12.23 4.00
N ARG A 74 -1.20 -11.83 2.89
CA ARG A 74 -1.52 -12.75 1.78
C ARG A 74 -0.27 -13.41 1.18
N GLN A 75 0.87 -12.72 1.19
CA GLN A 75 2.13 -13.31 0.74
C GLN A 75 2.72 -14.26 1.76
N VAL A 76 2.65 -13.95 3.06
CA VAL A 76 2.99 -14.92 4.11
C VAL A 76 2.20 -16.21 3.93
N GLN A 77 0.90 -16.10 3.64
CA GLN A 77 0.04 -17.26 3.38
C GLN A 77 0.41 -17.99 2.08
N SER A 78 0.56 -17.28 0.97
CA SER A 78 0.82 -17.89 -0.34
C SER A 78 2.17 -18.60 -0.42
N LYS A 79 3.14 -18.17 0.40
CA LYS A 79 4.48 -18.76 0.51
C LYS A 79 4.56 -19.90 1.54
N GLY A 80 3.43 -20.28 2.16
CA GLY A 80 3.41 -21.36 3.15
C GLY A 80 3.99 -21.00 4.52
N LEU A 81 4.21 -19.71 4.79
CA LEU A 81 4.87 -19.22 6.00
C LEU A 81 3.90 -19.02 7.18
N THR A 82 2.62 -19.40 7.04
CA THR A 82 1.58 -19.22 8.06
C THR A 82 1.92 -19.90 9.39
N THR A 83 2.39 -21.16 9.35
CA THR A 83 2.75 -21.91 10.57
C THR A 83 3.92 -21.23 11.28
N LYS A 84 4.98 -20.88 10.53
CA LYS A 84 6.13 -20.14 11.07
C LYS A 84 5.70 -18.81 11.70
N TYR A 85 4.83 -18.04 11.03
CA TYR A 85 4.28 -16.80 11.60
C TYR A 85 3.53 -17.01 12.93
N ASN A 86 2.83 -18.13 13.11
CA ASN A 86 2.08 -18.38 14.33
C ASN A 86 2.97 -18.86 15.48
N GLU A 87 3.95 -19.70 15.18
CA GLU A 87 4.76 -20.42 16.16
C GLU A 87 6.09 -19.71 16.49
N ASP A 88 6.67 -18.98 15.54
CA ASP A 88 7.92 -18.24 15.70
C ASP A 88 7.64 -16.75 15.94
N GLU A 89 7.90 -16.32 17.17
CA GLU A 89 7.73 -14.92 17.58
C GLU A 89 8.70 -13.97 16.85
N TYR A 90 9.92 -14.41 16.57
CA TYR A 90 10.94 -13.60 15.91
C TYR A 90 10.59 -13.35 14.45
N PHE A 91 10.22 -14.41 13.71
CA PHE A 91 9.72 -14.27 12.34
C PHE A 91 8.47 -13.38 12.28
N ARG A 92 7.50 -13.60 13.18
CA ARG A 92 6.29 -12.77 13.28
C ARG A 92 6.63 -11.30 13.52
N LEU A 93 7.59 -11.02 14.40
CA LEU A 93 8.04 -9.67 14.67
C LEU A 93 8.66 -9.03 13.43
N ASN A 94 9.47 -9.75 12.66
CA ASN A 94 10.09 -9.24 11.44
C ASN A 94 9.07 -8.95 10.34
N VAL A 95 8.02 -9.78 10.17
CA VAL A 95 6.89 -9.47 9.29
C VAL A 95 6.16 -8.19 9.74
N LYS A 96 5.97 -8.01 11.05
CA LYS A 96 5.39 -6.75 11.58
C LYS A 96 6.30 -5.54 11.32
N LYS A 97 7.63 -5.70 11.37
CA LYS A 97 8.58 -4.64 11.01
C LYS A 97 8.45 -4.23 9.54
N LEU A 98 8.21 -5.18 8.62
CA LEU A 98 7.90 -4.87 7.22
C LEU A 98 6.67 -3.96 7.09
N ILE A 99 5.62 -4.24 7.87
CA ILE A 99 4.43 -3.36 7.92
C ILE A 99 4.78 -2.00 8.53
N ALA A 100 5.60 -1.99 9.58
CA ALA A 100 6.01 -0.78 10.27
C ALA A 100 6.86 0.17 9.42
N LEU A 101 7.43 -0.28 8.29
CA LEU A 101 8.08 0.60 7.32
C LEU A 101 7.15 1.72 6.80
N ALA A 102 5.83 1.52 6.86
CA ALA A 102 4.87 2.58 6.51
C ALA A 102 4.97 3.80 7.43
N PHE A 103 5.55 3.64 8.61
CA PHE A 103 5.72 4.67 9.63
C PHE A 103 7.17 5.18 9.72
N VAL A 104 8.04 4.83 8.78
CA VAL A 104 9.42 5.31 8.72
C VAL A 104 9.48 6.54 7.81
N PRO A 105 10.32 7.56 8.10
CA PRO A 105 10.55 8.67 7.18
C PRO A 105 10.89 8.18 5.77
N LEU A 106 10.39 8.87 4.74
CA LEU A 106 10.52 8.44 3.34
C LEU A 106 11.97 8.18 2.91
N ASP A 107 12.90 9.00 3.40
CA ASP A 107 14.34 8.90 3.12
C ASP A 107 15.02 7.73 3.84
N GLN A 108 14.38 7.16 4.86
CA GLN A 108 14.88 6.04 5.65
C GLN A 108 14.26 4.68 5.31
N ILE A 109 13.21 4.64 4.47
CA ILE A 109 12.52 3.39 4.12
C ILE A 109 13.49 2.32 3.58
N ILE A 110 14.38 2.72 2.67
CA ILE A 110 15.32 1.78 2.04
C ILE A 110 16.30 1.21 3.07
N THR A 111 16.88 2.07 3.90
CA THR A 111 17.79 1.66 4.98
C THR A 111 17.06 0.77 6.00
N GLY A 112 15.84 1.14 6.38
CA GLY A 112 15.02 0.34 7.28
C GLY A 112 14.71 -1.04 6.71
N PHE A 113 14.40 -1.13 5.42
CA PHE A 113 14.18 -2.41 4.74
C PHE A 113 15.45 -3.26 4.73
N ASP A 114 16.59 -2.70 4.33
CA ASP A 114 17.87 -3.43 4.29
C ASP A 114 18.21 -4.00 5.69
N LEU A 115 18.01 -3.23 6.77
CA LEU A 115 18.22 -3.70 8.16
C LEU A 115 17.25 -4.81 8.61
N ILE A 116 16.02 -4.82 8.07
CA ILE A 116 15.03 -5.84 8.38
C ILE A 116 15.35 -7.14 7.63
N CYS A 117 15.84 -7.07 6.39
CA CYS A 117 16.20 -8.24 5.60
C CYS A 117 17.26 -9.10 6.31
N ASP A 118 18.28 -8.48 6.91
CA ASP A 118 19.34 -9.17 7.66
C ASP A 118 18.83 -9.93 8.90
N GLN A 119 17.55 -9.75 9.27
CA GLN A 119 16.93 -10.41 10.41
C GLN A 119 16.08 -11.62 10.02
N PHE A 120 15.85 -11.87 8.73
CA PHE A 120 15.12 -13.06 8.28
C PHE A 120 16.08 -14.24 8.02
N ASP A 121 15.56 -15.46 8.17
CA ASP A 121 16.24 -16.66 7.68
C ASP A 121 16.00 -16.81 6.17
N ASP A 122 16.85 -17.60 5.50
CA ASP A 122 16.80 -17.86 4.04
C ASP A 122 15.44 -18.41 3.55
N ASP A 123 14.64 -19.00 4.43
CA ASP A 123 13.31 -19.52 4.08
C ASP A 123 12.26 -18.42 3.79
N ALA A 124 12.60 -17.15 4.03
CA ALA A 124 11.75 -15.99 3.80
C ALA A 124 12.13 -15.19 2.53
N ASP A 125 13.14 -15.61 1.76
CA ASP A 125 13.63 -14.91 0.57
C ASP A 125 12.49 -14.56 -0.40
N ASP A 126 11.59 -15.52 -0.63
CA ASP A 126 10.43 -15.37 -1.51
C ASP A 126 9.44 -14.27 -1.06
N LEU A 127 9.34 -14.03 0.24
CA LEU A 127 8.53 -12.94 0.82
C LEU A 127 9.27 -11.60 0.70
N LEU A 128 10.59 -11.59 0.93
CA LEU A 128 11.43 -10.40 0.81
C LEU A 128 11.54 -9.93 -0.64
N ASP A 129 11.68 -10.84 -1.60
CA ASP A 129 11.71 -10.55 -3.04
C ASP A 129 10.39 -9.91 -3.50
N TYR A 130 9.26 -10.46 -3.05
CA TYR A 130 7.96 -9.82 -3.27
C TYR A 130 7.95 -8.41 -2.70
N PHE A 131 8.38 -8.26 -1.43
CA PHE A 131 8.30 -6.98 -0.75
C PHE A 131 9.19 -5.94 -1.43
N GLU A 132 10.41 -6.33 -1.78
CA GLU A 132 11.37 -5.47 -2.46
C GLU A 132 10.80 -5.02 -3.81
N LYS A 133 10.31 -5.96 -4.63
CA LYS A 133 9.76 -5.64 -5.95
C LYS A 133 8.54 -4.73 -5.90
N THR A 134 7.60 -5.01 -5.00
CA THR A 134 6.31 -4.30 -4.95
C THR A 134 6.40 -2.96 -4.23
N TRP A 135 7.16 -2.87 -3.12
CA TRP A 135 7.11 -1.73 -2.20
C TRP A 135 8.40 -0.91 -2.14
N ILE A 136 9.58 -1.51 -2.37
CA ILE A 136 10.87 -0.84 -2.19
C ILE A 136 11.50 -0.39 -3.51
N GLY A 137 11.55 -1.28 -4.49
CA GLY A 137 12.33 -1.17 -5.73
C GLY A 137 13.58 -2.03 -5.70
N GLU A 138 13.65 -3.03 -6.58
CA GLU A 138 14.77 -3.99 -6.68
C GLU A 138 16.11 -3.28 -6.97
N LYS A 139 17.19 -3.76 -6.34
CA LYS A 139 18.56 -3.29 -6.64
C LYS A 139 18.95 -3.65 -8.08
N ARG A 140 19.56 -2.69 -8.80
CA ARG A 140 20.21 -2.92 -10.10
C ARG A 140 21.72 -2.95 -9.91
N ARG A 141 22.40 -3.91 -10.55
CA ARG A 141 23.86 -4.09 -10.46
C ARG A 141 24.71 -2.84 -10.75
N ARG A 142 24.22 -1.87 -11.52
CA ARG A 142 25.01 -0.69 -11.96
C ARG A 142 24.23 0.64 -12.01
N ALA A 143 22.98 0.68 -11.54
CA ALA A 143 22.08 1.81 -11.83
C ALA A 143 21.10 2.15 -10.69
N GLY A 144 21.51 1.98 -9.43
CA GLY A 144 20.66 2.24 -8.28
C GLY A 144 19.52 1.22 -8.13
N ARG A 145 18.35 1.65 -7.67
CA ARG A 145 17.14 0.80 -7.54
C ARG A 145 16.15 1.04 -8.68
N LYS A 146 15.37 0.03 -9.05
CA LYS A 146 14.17 0.20 -9.88
C LYS A 146 13.12 1.00 -9.11
N ASN A 147 12.18 1.61 -9.84
CA ASN A 147 10.98 2.12 -9.19
C ASN A 147 10.16 0.93 -8.63
N PRO A 148 9.64 1.02 -7.40
CA PRO A 148 8.68 0.04 -6.89
C PRO A 148 7.40 0.07 -7.72
N GLN A 149 6.62 -1.01 -7.65
CA GLN A 149 5.29 -1.05 -8.25
C GLN A 149 4.38 0.05 -7.67
N PHE A 150 4.46 0.30 -6.37
CA PHE A 150 3.74 1.39 -5.70
C PHE A 150 4.72 2.37 -5.07
N ASN A 151 4.58 3.66 -5.42
CA ASN A 151 5.45 4.72 -4.91
C ASN A 151 5.40 4.80 -3.37
N HIS A 152 6.54 5.04 -2.72
CA HIS A 152 6.64 5.17 -1.26
C HIS A 152 5.65 6.18 -0.67
N LYS A 153 5.45 7.32 -1.35
CA LYS A 153 4.50 8.35 -0.91
C LYS A 153 3.05 7.88 -0.85
N LEU A 154 2.69 6.85 -1.63
CA LEU A 154 1.34 6.31 -1.67
C LEU A 154 1.04 5.53 -0.39
N TRP A 155 1.89 4.58 0.00
CA TRP A 155 1.64 3.68 1.14
C TRP A 155 2.21 4.16 2.48
N ASN A 156 3.12 5.13 2.48
CA ASN A 156 3.68 5.72 3.69
C ASN A 156 2.67 6.62 4.43
N VAL A 157 2.65 6.47 5.76
CA VAL A 157 1.76 7.16 6.69
C VAL A 157 2.49 7.96 7.77
N TYR A 158 3.83 8.12 7.68
CA TYR A 158 4.64 8.82 8.68
C TYR A 158 4.09 10.22 9.00
N ASP A 159 3.90 11.06 7.98
CA ASP A 159 3.42 12.44 8.16
C ASP A 159 2.00 12.54 8.74
N ARG A 160 1.23 11.44 8.76
CA ARG A 160 -0.15 11.41 9.28
C ARG A 160 -0.22 11.12 10.77
N VAL A 161 0.85 10.62 11.37
CA VAL A 161 0.88 10.20 12.78
C VAL A 161 1.81 11.02 13.67
N VAL A 162 2.69 11.84 13.08
CA VAL A 162 3.68 12.67 13.81
C VAL A 162 3.17 14.11 14.02
N ALA A 163 1.84 14.33 13.92
CA ALA A 163 1.21 15.63 14.14
C ALA A 163 1.23 16.07 15.61
#